data_AF-A0A2M7YNC4-F1
#
_entry.id   AF-A0A2M7YNC4-F1
#
_cell.length_a   1.000
_cell.length_b   1.000
_cell.length_c   1.000
_cell.angle_alpha   90.00
_cell.angle_beta   90.00
_cell.angle_gamma   90.00
#
_symmetry.space_group_name_H-M   'P 1'
#
loop_
_entity.id
_entity.type
_entity.pdbx_description
1 polymer ?
#
loop_
_entity_poly.entity_id
_entity_poly.type
_entity_poly.pdbx_seq_one_letter_code
_entity_poly.pdbx_strand_id
1 'polypeptide(L)'
;PVNDIIGKQLLRSGTSILANYIEANSASSKKDFINFFTHSLKSSNESKVWLTILRDLKKGEEKETDWLLNELIEISNVIASSILTLKGKR
;
A
#
# COMPACT_ATOMS: atom_id res chain seq x y z
N PRO A 1 20.71 -12.50 2.02
CA PRO A 1 20.21 -13.28 0.86
C PRO A 1 19.08 -12.53 0.12
N VAL A 2 18.68 -12.94 -1.08
CA VAL A 2 17.64 -12.26 -1.90
C VAL A 2 16.32 -12.06 -1.13
N ASN A 3 15.93 -13.04 -0.31
CA ASN A 3 14.72 -12.96 0.52
C ASN A 3 14.76 -11.79 1.51
N ASP A 4 15.93 -11.50 2.11
CA ASP A 4 16.05 -10.40 3.09
C ASP A 4 15.86 -9.04 2.43
N ILE A 5 16.27 -8.92 1.16
CA ILE A 5 16.10 -7.69 0.37
C ILE A 5 14.62 -7.48 0.09
N ILE A 6 13.92 -8.52 -0.37
CA ILE A 6 12.48 -8.46 -0.65
C ILE A 6 11.69 -8.18 0.63
N GLY A 7 11.98 -8.87 1.72
CA GLY A 7 11.33 -8.65 3.02
C GLY A 7 11.52 -7.22 3.53
N LYS A 8 12.72 -6.64 3.37
CA LYS A 8 12.98 -5.22 3.70
C LYS A 8 12.19 -4.26 2.81
N GLN A 9 12.05 -4.55 1.52
CA GLN A 9 11.26 -3.72 0.61
C GLN A 9 9.76 -3.81 0.92
N LEU A 10 9.25 -5.00 1.23
CA LEU A 10 7.87 -5.18 1.69
C LEU A 10 7.61 -4.43 3.00
N LEU A 11 8.49 -4.56 3.99
CA LEU A 11 8.35 -3.86 5.26
C LEU A 11 8.34 -2.34 5.07
N ARG A 12 9.28 -1.80 4.27
CA ARG A 12 9.35 -0.38 3.95
C ARG A 12 8.10 0.11 3.24
N SER A 13 7.67 -0.56 2.18
CA SER A 13 6.50 -0.15 1.41
C SER A 13 5.21 -0.29 2.22
N GLY A 14 5.03 -1.37 2.98
CA GLY A 14 3.85 -1.60 3.82
C GLY A 14 3.70 -0.55 4.91
N THR A 15 4.79 -0.26 5.65
CA THR A 15 4.78 0.81 6.67
C THR A 15 4.59 2.20 6.08
N SER A 16 5.06 2.44 4.85
CA SER A 16 4.87 3.71 4.14
C SER A 16 3.41 4.00 3.79
N ILE A 17 2.54 2.98 3.68
CA ILE A 17 1.09 3.17 3.47
C ILE A 17 0.51 3.99 4.63
N LEU A 18 0.77 3.52 5.86
CA LEU A 18 0.27 4.15 7.08
C LEU A 18 0.95 5.50 7.33
N ALA A 19 2.26 5.60 7.10
CA ALA A 19 2.98 6.86 7.26
C ALA A 19 2.37 7.97 6.39
N ASN A 20 2.16 7.71 5.10
CA ASN A 20 1.53 8.69 4.20
C ASN A 20 0.06 8.97 4.56
N TYR A 21 -0.67 7.98 5.07
CA TYR A 21 -2.04 8.21 5.54
C TYR A 21 -2.07 9.18 6.75
N ILE A 22 -1.15 9.02 7.70
CA ILE A 22 -1.03 9.92 8.86
C ILE A 22 -0.60 11.32 8.41
N GLU A 23 0.37 11.45 7.51
CA GLU A 23 0.80 12.75 6.96
C GLU A 23 -0.35 13.48 6.26
N ALA A 24 -1.22 12.75 5.55
CA ALA A 24 -2.41 13.33 4.94
C ALA A 24 -3.34 13.99 5.97
N ASN A 25 -3.48 13.43 7.17
CA ASN A 25 -4.33 14.02 8.21
C ASN A 25 -3.78 15.35 8.74
N SER A 26 -2.48 15.60 8.57
CA SER A 26 -1.82 16.87 8.90
C SER A 26 -1.71 17.81 7.69
N ALA A 27 -2.31 17.45 6.54
CA ALA A 27 -2.13 18.20 5.30
C ALA A 27 -2.74 19.61 5.37
N SER A 28 -2.00 20.57 4.83
CA SER A 28 -2.37 22.00 4.85
C SER A 28 -3.45 22.38 3.84
N SER A 29 -3.75 21.51 2.87
CA SER A 29 -4.75 21.75 1.84
C SER A 29 -5.33 20.46 1.29
N LYS A 30 -6.49 20.57 0.61
CA LYS A 30 -7.11 19.43 -0.10
C LYS A 30 -6.18 18.82 -1.16
N LYS A 31 -5.41 19.66 -1.87
CA LYS A 31 -4.44 19.20 -2.88
C LYS A 31 -3.33 18.37 -2.22
N ASP A 32 -2.83 18.85 -1.10
CA ASP A 32 -1.76 18.21 -0.33
C ASP A 32 -2.24 16.88 0.28
N PHE A 33 -3.45 16.86 0.84
CA PHE A 33 -4.13 15.64 1.31
C PHE A 33 -4.21 14.57 0.20
N ILE A 34 -4.66 14.97 -1.01
CA ILE A 34 -4.75 14.07 -2.17
C ILE A 34 -3.36 13.55 -2.57
N ASN A 35 -2.31 14.37 -2.47
CA ASN A 35 -0.95 13.94 -2.79
C ASN A 35 -0.48 12.85 -1.82
N PHE A 36 -0.64 13.04 -0.51
CA PHE A 36 -0.28 12.02 0.49
C PHE A 36 -1.10 10.74 0.33
N PHE A 37 -2.41 10.83 0.09
CA PHE A 37 -3.21 9.65 -0.24
C PHE A 37 -2.73 8.95 -1.52
N THR A 38 -2.29 9.71 -2.52
CA THR A 38 -1.70 9.14 -3.75
C THR A 38 -0.39 8.43 -3.46
N HIS A 39 0.45 8.95 -2.55
CA HIS A 39 1.66 8.28 -2.10
C HIS A 39 1.34 6.99 -1.32
N SER A 40 0.36 7.03 -0.42
CA SER A 40 -0.14 5.84 0.29
C SER A 40 -0.63 4.76 -0.69
N LEU A 41 -1.38 5.14 -1.72
CA LEU A 41 -1.83 4.22 -2.78
C LEU A 41 -0.64 3.61 -3.55
N LYS A 42 0.37 4.41 -3.91
CA LYS A 42 1.59 3.90 -4.56
C LYS A 42 2.31 2.88 -3.68
N SER A 43 2.46 3.16 -2.40
CA SER A 43 3.06 2.24 -1.42
C SER A 43 2.26 0.94 -1.27
N SER A 44 0.92 1.01 -1.32
CA SER A 44 0.07 -0.20 -1.30
C SER A 44 0.26 -1.06 -2.55
N ASN A 45 0.40 -0.43 -3.72
CA ASN A 45 0.70 -1.14 -4.97
C ASN A 45 2.09 -1.78 -4.95
N GLU A 46 3.09 -1.08 -4.42
CA GLU A 46 4.43 -1.63 -4.23
C GLU A 46 4.43 -2.83 -3.27
N SER A 47 3.69 -2.73 -2.15
CA SER A 47 3.56 -3.82 -1.18
C SER A 47 2.95 -5.07 -1.82
N LYS A 48 1.93 -4.91 -2.67
CA LYS A 48 1.33 -6.03 -3.42
C LYS A 48 2.36 -6.72 -4.32
N VAL A 49 3.22 -5.96 -5.00
CA VAL A 49 4.29 -6.53 -5.84
C VAL A 49 5.23 -7.39 -5.01
N TRP A 50 5.74 -6.86 -3.89
CA TRP A 50 6.69 -7.60 -3.06
C TRP A 50 6.08 -8.84 -2.42
N LEU A 51 4.83 -8.74 -1.95
CA LEU A 51 4.13 -9.88 -1.37
C LEU A 51 3.81 -10.96 -2.42
N THR A 52 3.44 -10.55 -3.63
CA THR A 52 3.23 -11.48 -4.77
C THR A 52 4.51 -12.23 -5.10
N ILE A 53 5.65 -11.54 -5.15
CA ILE A 53 6.95 -12.18 -5.38
C ILE A 53 7.28 -13.19 -4.27
N LEU A 54 7.03 -12.85 -2.99
CA LEU A 54 7.25 -13.79 -1.88
C LEU A 54 6.38 -15.04 -1.99
N ARG A 55 5.09 -14.86 -2.30
CA ARG A 55 4.16 -15.98 -2.54
C ARG A 55 4.65 -16.87 -3.68
N ASP A 56 5.01 -16.30 -4.82
CA ASP A 56 5.42 -17.06 -6.01
C ASP A 56 6.76 -17.80 -5.80
N LEU A 57 7.65 -17.24 -4.96
CA LEU A 57 8.87 -17.90 -4.50
C LEU A 57 8.63 -18.94 -3.38
N LYS A 58 7.37 -19.15 -2.98
CA LYS A 58 6.96 -20.02 -1.87
C LYS A 58 7.69 -19.66 -0.57
N LYS A 59 7.80 -18.36 -0.30
CA LYS A 59 8.43 -17.77 0.90
C LYS A 59 7.34 -17.24 1.84
N GLY A 60 6.77 -18.14 2.63
CA GLY A 60 5.67 -17.85 3.57
C GLY A 60 4.61 -18.95 3.48
N GLU A 61 3.64 -18.92 4.39
CA GLU A 61 2.46 -19.76 4.29
C GLU A 61 1.53 -19.21 3.20
N GLU A 62 1.15 -20.04 2.22
CA GLU A 62 0.32 -19.63 1.07
C GLU A 62 -0.96 -18.93 1.52
N LYS A 63 -1.67 -19.53 2.48
CA LYS A 63 -2.89 -18.98 3.06
C LYS A 63 -2.69 -17.59 3.68
N GLU A 64 -1.58 -17.39 4.38
CA GLU A 64 -1.26 -16.10 4.99
C GLU A 64 -0.92 -15.06 3.92
N THR A 65 -0.11 -15.43 2.92
CA THR A 65 0.27 -14.53 1.83
C THR A 65 -0.92 -14.10 0.97
N ASP A 66 -1.87 -15.01 0.71
CA ASP A 66 -3.09 -14.70 -0.03
C ASP A 66 -4.04 -13.81 0.78
N TRP A 67 -4.18 -14.09 2.08
CA TRP A 67 -4.95 -13.23 2.97
C TRP A 67 -4.37 -11.81 3.01
N LEU A 68 -3.06 -11.67 3.24
CA LEU A 68 -2.37 -10.37 3.23
C LEU A 68 -2.50 -9.63 1.89
N LEU A 69 -2.49 -10.36 0.76
CA LEU A 69 -2.65 -9.77 -0.55
C LEU A 69 -4.06 -9.20 -0.74
N ASN A 70 -5.09 -9.92 -0.27
CA ASN A 70 -6.47 -9.45 -0.28
C ASN A 70 -6.64 -8.19 0.58
N GLU A 71 -6.09 -8.18 1.80
CA GLU A 71 -6.09 -6.98 2.66
C GLU A 71 -5.45 -5.77 1.96
N LEU A 72 -4.30 -5.96 1.29
CA LEU A 72 -3.66 -4.90 0.52
C LEU A 72 -4.53 -4.39 -0.65
N ILE A 73 -5.29 -5.28 -1.30
CA ILE A 73 -6.24 -4.89 -2.36
C ILE A 73 -7.38 -4.06 -1.79
N GLU A 74 -7.96 -4.47 -0.66
CA GLU A 74 -9.02 -3.74 0.01
C GLU A 74 -8.54 -2.34 0.45
N ILE A 75 -7.36 -2.26 1.08
CA ILE A 75 -6.72 -1.00 1.46
C ILE A 75 -6.49 -0.11 0.23
N SER A 76 -5.92 -0.65 -0.86
CA SER A 76 -5.75 0.09 -2.12
C SER A 76 -7.08 0.66 -2.63
N ASN A 77 -8.15 -0.13 -2.59
CA ASN A 77 -9.47 0.26 -3.08
C ASN A 77 -10.07 1.39 -2.23
N VAL A 78 -9.97 1.31 -0.90
CA VAL A 78 -10.44 2.37 0.01
C VAL A 78 -9.70 3.68 -0.26
N ILE A 79 -8.37 3.65 -0.39
CA ILE A 79 -7.56 4.84 -0.67
C ILE A 79 -7.91 5.41 -2.05
N ALA A 80 -7.99 4.57 -3.09
CA ALA A 80 -8.33 5.00 -4.45
C ALA A 80 -9.73 5.63 -4.52
N SER A 81 -10.72 5.03 -3.86
CA SER A 81 -12.09 5.56 -3.81
C SER A 81 -12.15 6.92 -3.10
N SER A 82 -11.36 7.09 -2.04
CA SER A 82 -11.21 8.37 -1.33
C SER A 82 -10.62 9.46 -2.24
N ILE A 83 -9.57 9.13 -3.01
CA ILE A 83 -8.98 10.04 -3.99
C ILE A 83 -9.99 10.45 -5.08
N LEU A 84 -10.76 9.50 -5.63
CA LEU A 84 -11.76 9.77 -6.66
C LEU A 84 -12.86 10.70 -6.14
N THR A 85 -13.33 10.45 -4.91
CA THR A 85 -14.32 11.29 -4.23
C THR A 85 -13.81 12.72 -4.06
N LEU A 86 -12.57 12.87 -3.59
CA LEU A 86 -11.95 14.19 -3.41
C LEU A 86 -11.74 14.94 -4.72
N LYS A 87 -11.49 14.22 -5.83
CA LYS A 87 -11.34 14.80 -7.17
C LYS A 87 -12.68 15.06 -7.88
N GLY A 88 -13.82 14.66 -7.31
CA GLY A 88 -15.13 14.77 -7.96
C GLY A 88 -15.26 13.89 -9.20
N LYS A 89 -14.59 12.73 -9.22
CA LYS A 89 -14.55 11.79 -10.35
C LYS A 89 -15.26 10.46 -10.04
N ARG A 90 -16.21 10.48 -9.11
CA ARG A 90 -17.06 9.33 -8.77
C ARG A 90 -18.32 9.35 -9.61
#